data_AF-A0A1T5EGX7-F1
#
_entry.id   AF-A0A1T5EGX7-F1
#
_cell.length_a   1.000
_cell.length_b   1.000
_cell.length_c   1.000
_cell.angle_alpha   90.00
_cell.angle_beta   90.00
_cell.angle_gamma   90.00
#
_symmetry.space_group_name_H-M   'P 1'
#
loop_
_entity.id
_entity.type
_entity.pdbx_description
1 polymer ?
#
loop_
_entity_poly.entity_id
_entity_poly.type
_entity_poly.pdbx_seq_one_letter_code
_entity_poly.pdbx_strand_id
1 'polypeptide(L)'
;MLDATVFGEFVSAIMMNKLSFFLIMIAAQLLGCKTSESTLSVQNVRNYDPNAANQILFLDFKIIKRDGKTETVELVNAVSGSGKLKNMAAPVHSPYQISVIQRYSISHMEIPMIFEHPLYKSVEVASQDGKLSKQDLHAKEGILSVRIQKDIGLEKIELRSLTPEKGDVKIYTLNLK
;
A
#
# COMPACT_ATOMS: atom_id res chain seq x y z
N MET A 1 -66.56 -27.45 -3.46
CA MET A 1 -65.45 -27.92 -4.30
C MET A 1 -64.47 -26.76 -4.38
N LEU A 2 -63.51 -26.72 -3.45
CA LEU A 2 -62.53 -25.62 -3.32
C LEU A 2 -61.17 -26.20 -3.68
N ASP A 3 -60.56 -25.55 -4.67
CA ASP A 3 -59.45 -26.00 -5.48
C ASP A 3 -58.14 -25.97 -4.69
N ALA A 4 -57.45 -27.11 -4.57
CA ALA A 4 -56.22 -27.28 -3.79
C ALA A 4 -54.96 -26.73 -4.49
N THR A 5 -55.13 -26.08 -5.64
CA THR A 5 -54.03 -25.70 -6.55
C THR A 5 -53.37 -24.35 -6.18
N VAL A 6 -54.01 -23.52 -5.36
CA VAL A 6 -53.55 -22.15 -5.06
C VAL A 6 -52.48 -22.09 -3.95
N PHE A 7 -52.30 -23.15 -3.17
CA PHE A 7 -51.34 -23.15 -2.04
C PHE A 7 -49.90 -23.48 -2.44
N GLY A 8 -49.66 -24.06 -3.63
CA GLY A 8 -48.32 -24.47 -4.08
C GLY A 8 -47.46 -23.33 -4.63
N GLU A 9 -48.06 -22.37 -5.33
CA GLU A 9 -47.32 -21.27 -5.98
C GLU A 9 -46.83 -20.21 -4.97
N PHE A 10 -47.55 -20.02 -3.87
CA PHE A 10 -47.19 -19.04 -2.84
C PHE A 10 -45.94 -19.44 -2.05
N VAL A 11 -45.70 -20.74 -1.86
CA VAL A 11 -44.53 -21.24 -1.12
C VAL A 11 -43.26 -21.14 -1.97
N SER A 12 -43.37 -21.34 -3.29
CA SER A 12 -42.24 -21.24 -4.23
C SER A 12 -41.72 -19.79 -4.37
N ALA A 13 -42.62 -18.80 -4.44
CA ALA A 13 -42.25 -17.39 -4.54
C ALA A 13 -41.52 -16.86 -3.27
N ILE A 14 -41.90 -17.34 -2.08
CA ILE A 14 -41.25 -16.97 -0.82
C ILE A 14 -39.87 -17.62 -0.68
N MET A 15 -39.67 -18.82 -1.21
CA MET A 15 -38.37 -19.51 -1.19
C MET A 15 -37.35 -18.89 -2.16
N MET A 16 -37.77 -18.46 -3.36
CA MET A 16 -36.90 -17.78 -4.33
C MET A 16 -36.42 -16.40 -3.85
N ASN A 17 -37.22 -15.70 -3.04
CA ASN A 17 -36.84 -14.39 -2.51
C ASN A 17 -35.78 -14.48 -1.39
N LYS A 18 -35.80 -15.57 -0.60
CA LYS A 18 -34.82 -15.79 0.49
C LYS A 18 -33.44 -16.20 -0.02
N LEU A 19 -33.36 -16.96 -1.12
CA LEU A 19 -32.09 -17.35 -1.73
C LEU A 19 -31.36 -16.15 -2.37
N SER A 20 -32.13 -15.25 -2.99
CA SER A 20 -31.61 -13.99 -3.56
C SER A 20 -30.99 -13.08 -2.50
N PHE A 21 -31.65 -12.93 -1.34
CA PHE A 21 -31.15 -12.10 -0.24
C PHE A 21 -29.84 -12.62 0.37
N PHE A 22 -29.68 -13.94 0.45
CA PHE A 22 -28.45 -14.56 0.97
C PHE A 22 -27.27 -14.35 0.02
N LEU A 23 -27.52 -14.42 -1.30
CA LEU A 23 -26.52 -14.17 -2.34
C LEU A 23 -26.06 -12.70 -2.35
N ILE A 24 -26.98 -11.75 -2.13
CA ILE A 24 -26.66 -10.32 -2.01
C ILE A 24 -25.82 -10.04 -0.74
N MET A 25 -26.14 -10.69 0.39
CA MET A 25 -25.34 -10.58 1.62
C MET A 25 -23.92 -11.11 1.46
N ILE A 26 -23.73 -12.23 0.76
CA ILE A 26 -22.38 -12.77 0.46
C ILE A 26 -21.63 -11.84 -0.50
N ALA A 27 -22.28 -11.34 -1.55
CA ALA A 27 -21.68 -10.41 -2.49
C ALA A 27 -21.23 -9.09 -1.82
N ALA A 28 -21.98 -8.59 -0.84
CA ALA A 28 -21.64 -7.39 -0.09
C ALA A 28 -20.38 -7.56 0.78
N GLN A 29 -20.07 -8.77 1.26
CA GLN A 29 -18.88 -9.02 2.08
C GLN A 29 -17.58 -9.10 1.27
N LEU A 30 -17.66 -9.36 -0.04
CA LEU A 30 -16.47 -9.46 -0.91
C LEU A 30 -15.97 -8.09 -1.40
N LEU A 31 -16.74 -7.00 -1.22
CA LEU A 31 -16.37 -5.65 -1.63
C LEU A 31 -15.47 -4.89 -0.61
N GLY A 32 -15.09 -5.54 0.48
CA GLY A 32 -14.44 -4.90 1.63
C GLY A 32 -12.92 -4.69 1.56
N CYS A 33 -12.24 -4.95 0.44
CA CYS A 33 -10.80 -4.69 0.32
C CYS A 33 -10.49 -3.20 0.13
N LYS A 34 -10.58 -2.41 1.21
CA LYS A 34 -10.08 -1.03 1.23
C LYS A 34 -8.59 -0.99 1.55
N THR A 35 -7.83 -0.25 0.75
CA THR A 35 -6.44 0.09 1.02
C THR A 35 -6.34 1.07 2.19
N SER A 36 -5.26 0.98 2.99
CA SER A 36 -5.05 1.90 4.13
C SER A 36 -4.73 3.31 3.63
N GLU A 37 -5.25 4.33 4.30
CA GLU A 37 -5.09 5.73 3.92
C GLU A 37 -4.85 6.61 5.14
N SER A 38 -3.97 7.61 5.01
CA SER A 38 -3.79 8.65 6.01
C SER A 38 -3.67 10.04 5.38
N THR A 39 -3.71 11.07 6.22
CA THR A 39 -3.52 12.47 5.80
C THR A 39 -2.39 13.09 6.61
N LEU A 40 -1.47 13.78 5.95
CA LEU A 40 -0.40 14.57 6.55
C LEU A 40 -0.60 16.03 6.16
N SER A 41 -0.76 16.90 7.16
CA SER A 41 -0.68 18.34 6.90
C SER A 41 0.78 18.75 6.83
N VAL A 42 1.23 19.16 5.64
CA VAL A 42 2.65 19.44 5.37
C VAL A 42 3.14 20.61 6.23
N GLN A 43 2.27 21.59 6.47
CA GLN A 43 2.56 22.77 7.31
C GLN A 43 2.86 22.40 8.77
N ASN A 44 2.36 21.26 9.25
CA ASN A 44 2.56 20.77 10.62
C ASN A 44 3.73 19.79 10.73
N VAL A 45 4.46 19.52 9.63
CA VAL A 45 5.62 18.65 9.65
C VAL A 45 6.75 19.31 10.44
N ARG A 46 7.49 18.53 11.24
CA ARG A 46 8.62 19.04 12.01
C ARG A 46 9.64 19.71 11.08
N ASN A 47 10.13 20.88 11.50
CA ASN A 47 11.09 21.72 10.77
C ASN A 47 10.58 22.26 9.43
N TYR A 48 9.26 22.31 9.23
CA TYR A 48 8.69 22.85 8.00
C TYR A 48 8.94 24.36 7.90
N ASP A 49 9.58 24.79 6.81
CA ASP A 49 9.80 26.20 6.49
C ASP A 49 9.04 26.57 5.20
N PRO A 50 7.95 27.35 5.29
CA PRO A 50 7.18 27.75 4.12
C PRO A 50 7.95 28.68 3.18
N ASN A 51 9.04 29.31 3.64
CA ASN A 51 9.84 30.24 2.85
C ASN A 51 11.02 29.56 2.17
N ALA A 52 11.26 28.27 2.45
CA ALA A 52 12.37 27.54 1.84
C ALA A 52 12.12 27.30 0.34
N ALA A 53 13.01 27.81 -0.50
CA ALA A 53 12.92 27.62 -1.95
C ALA A 53 13.03 26.14 -2.38
N ASN A 54 13.73 25.31 -1.60
CA ASN A 54 13.80 23.87 -1.81
C ASN A 54 13.63 23.16 -0.47
N GLN A 55 12.69 22.23 -0.41
CA GLN A 55 12.38 21.49 0.80
C GLN A 55 12.22 19.99 0.52
N ILE A 56 12.80 19.17 1.39
CA ILE A 56 12.74 17.72 1.32
C ILE A 56 11.85 17.23 2.46
N LEU A 57 10.91 16.33 2.16
CA LEU A 57 10.17 15.58 3.16
C LEU A 57 10.82 14.21 3.36
N PHE A 58 11.06 13.87 4.62
CA PHE A 58 11.57 12.60 5.09
C PHE A 58 10.41 11.87 5.76
N LEU A 59 9.98 10.76 5.17
CA LEU A 59 8.80 10.00 5.59
C LEU A 59 9.24 8.58 5.94
N ASP A 60 8.93 8.13 7.15
CA ASP A 60 9.15 6.74 7.53
C ASP A 60 7.81 6.02 7.62
N PHE A 61 7.68 4.96 6.83
CA PHE A 61 6.51 4.10 6.81
C PHE A 61 6.84 2.78 7.48
N LYS A 62 6.07 2.40 8.50
CA LYS A 62 6.10 1.07 9.09
C LYS A 62 5.22 0.15 8.26
N ILE A 63 5.82 -0.89 7.69
CA ILE A 63 5.12 -1.93 6.92
C ILE A 63 5.07 -3.18 7.78
N ILE A 64 3.88 -3.75 7.95
CA ILE A 64 3.63 -4.92 8.81
C ILE A 64 2.84 -5.95 8.02
N LYS A 65 3.31 -7.20 8.00
CA LYS A 65 2.56 -8.34 7.47
C LYS A 65 2.00 -9.16 8.62
N ARG A 66 0.68 -9.13 8.78
CA ARG A 66 -0.05 -10.00 9.70
C ARG A 66 -0.38 -11.32 9.00
N ASP A 67 -0.32 -12.42 9.74
CA ASP A 67 -0.48 -13.77 9.20
C ASP A 67 -1.73 -13.89 8.30
N GLY A 68 -1.53 -14.28 7.04
CA GLY A 68 -2.59 -14.45 6.04
C GLY A 68 -3.24 -13.16 5.51
N LYS A 69 -2.81 -11.97 5.95
CA LYS A 69 -3.41 -10.68 5.56
C LYS A 69 -2.52 -9.86 4.63
N THR A 70 -3.15 -8.92 3.93
CA THR A 70 -2.45 -7.87 3.18
C THR A 70 -1.58 -7.04 4.13
N GLU A 71 -0.48 -6.52 3.59
CA GLU A 71 0.42 -5.61 4.30
C GLU A 71 -0.36 -4.41 4.83
N THR A 72 -0.14 -4.10 6.10
CA THR A 72 -0.61 -2.86 6.72
C THR A 72 0.54 -1.87 6.72
N VAL A 73 0.25 -0.63 6.34
CA VAL A 73 1.22 0.44 6.30
C VAL A 73 0.74 1.59 7.19
N GLU A 74 1.67 2.18 7.91
CA GLU A 74 1.47 3.33 8.79
C GLU A 74 2.59 4.34 8.61
N LEU A 75 2.26 5.63 8.48
CA LEU A 75 3.24 6.71 8.55
C LEU A 75 3.63 6.93 10.02
N VAL A 76 4.85 6.57 10.41
CA VAL A 76 5.30 6.65 11.81
C VAL A 76 6.15 7.88 12.11
N ASN A 77 6.76 8.48 11.08
CA ASN A 77 7.53 9.70 11.24
C ASN A 77 7.48 10.55 9.96
N ALA A 78 7.40 11.86 10.14
CA ALA A 78 7.46 12.84 9.07
C ALA A 78 8.26 14.05 9.54
N VAL A 79 9.32 14.37 8.80
CA VAL A 79 10.22 15.48 9.09
C VAL A 79 10.52 16.19 7.79
N SER A 80 10.81 17.48 7.84
CA SER A 80 11.28 18.22 6.67
C SER A 80 12.66 18.82 6.91
N GLY A 81 13.33 19.16 5.81
CA GLY A 81 14.61 19.87 5.84
C GLY A 81 14.82 20.66 4.56
N SER A 82 15.51 21.79 4.67
CA SER A 82 15.84 22.64 3.54
C SER A 82 16.95 22.01 2.71
N GLY A 83 16.77 21.95 1.39
CA GLY A 83 17.73 21.35 0.48
C GLY A 83 17.11 20.81 -0.80
N LYS A 84 17.98 20.36 -1.71
CA LYS A 84 17.58 19.75 -2.98
C LYS A 84 17.98 18.28 -3.01
N LEU A 85 17.03 17.42 -3.34
CA LEU A 85 17.30 15.99 -3.48
C LEU A 85 18.21 15.75 -4.69
N LYS A 86 19.34 15.05 -4.48
CA LYS A 86 20.16 14.53 -5.57
C LYS A 86 19.55 13.23 -6.06
N ASN A 87 19.44 13.06 -7.37
CA ASN A 87 18.99 11.80 -7.95
C ASN A 87 20.11 10.76 -7.80
N MET A 88 19.99 9.88 -6.81
CA MET A 88 20.95 8.81 -6.53
C MET A 88 20.24 7.45 -6.43
N ALA A 89 19.22 7.22 -7.26
CA ALA A 89 18.52 5.94 -7.26
C ALA A 89 19.51 4.82 -7.64
N ALA A 90 19.92 4.03 -6.65
CA ALA A 90 20.62 2.79 -6.89
C ALA A 90 19.63 1.79 -7.55
N PRO A 91 20.08 0.97 -8.50
CA PRO A 91 19.22 -0.06 -9.08
C PRO A 91 18.78 -1.03 -7.97
N VAL A 92 17.47 -1.29 -7.92
CA VAL A 92 16.89 -2.31 -7.05
C VAL A 92 16.88 -3.63 -7.81
N HIS A 93 17.65 -4.61 -7.32
CA HIS A 93 17.81 -5.91 -7.98
C HIS A 93 16.88 -7.00 -7.41
N SER A 94 16.25 -6.75 -6.26
CA SER A 94 15.30 -7.68 -5.65
C SER A 94 14.02 -7.79 -6.49
N PRO A 95 13.43 -9.00 -6.64
CA PRO A 95 12.09 -9.15 -7.23
C PRO A 95 10.98 -8.66 -6.29
N TYR A 96 11.29 -8.43 -5.01
CA TYR A 96 10.37 -7.87 -4.02
C TYR A 96 10.66 -6.38 -3.84
N GLN A 97 9.72 -5.54 -4.25
CA GLN A 97 9.92 -4.09 -4.30
C GLN A 97 8.74 -3.33 -3.70
N ILE A 98 9.00 -2.12 -3.22
CA ILE A 98 7.97 -1.11 -2.99
C ILE A 98 8.14 -0.02 -4.04
N SER A 99 7.07 0.26 -4.78
CA SER A 99 6.97 1.41 -5.66
C SER A 99 6.27 2.55 -4.91
N VAL A 100 6.91 3.71 -4.88
CA VAL A 100 6.37 4.94 -4.31
C VAL A 100 6.06 5.90 -5.44
N ILE A 101 4.77 6.16 -5.64
CA ILE A 101 4.27 7.02 -6.71
C ILE A 101 3.84 8.36 -6.12
N GLN A 102 4.48 9.43 -6.58
CA GLN A 102 4.08 10.80 -6.29
C GLN A 102 2.97 11.21 -7.27
N ARG A 103 1.81 11.60 -6.74
CA ARG A 103 0.65 12.02 -7.53
C ARG A 103 0.47 13.52 -7.41
N TYR A 104 0.27 14.17 -8.55
CA TYR A 104 0.18 15.62 -8.67
C TYR A 104 -1.22 16.05 -9.11
N SER A 105 -1.64 17.23 -8.66
CA SER A 105 -2.91 17.87 -9.07
C SER A 105 -2.93 18.25 -10.55
N ILE A 106 -1.75 18.50 -11.10
CA ILE A 106 -1.48 18.91 -12.47
C ILE A 106 -0.84 17.77 -13.26
N SER A 107 -1.03 17.75 -14.58
CA SER A 107 -0.41 16.75 -15.46
C SER A 107 1.11 16.86 -15.35
N HIS A 108 1.70 15.99 -14.52
CA HIS A 108 3.13 15.85 -14.32
C HIS A 108 3.49 14.40 -14.61
N MET A 109 4.71 14.18 -15.12
CA MET A 109 5.22 12.85 -15.32
C MET A 109 5.45 12.19 -13.96
N GLU A 110 4.66 11.16 -13.67
CA GLU A 110 4.78 10.39 -12.44
C GLU A 110 5.89 9.35 -12.62
N ILE A 111 7.07 9.63 -12.05
CA ILE A 111 8.17 8.67 -12.05
C ILE A 111 8.12 7.89 -10.73
N PRO A 112 7.86 6.57 -10.77
CA PRO A 112 7.86 5.76 -9.56
C PRO A 112 9.27 5.68 -8.97
N MET A 113 9.36 5.88 -7.66
CA MET A 113 10.59 5.59 -6.91
C MET A 113 10.53 4.15 -6.44
N ILE A 114 11.54 3.35 -6.81
CA ILE A 114 11.58 1.93 -6.50
C ILE A 114 12.52 1.69 -5.31
N PHE A 115 12.05 0.92 -4.34
CA PHE A 115 12.78 0.53 -3.15
C PHE A 115 12.76 -0.99 -3.00
N GLU A 116 13.77 -1.55 -2.35
CA GLU A 116 13.70 -2.92 -1.87
C GLU A 116 12.57 -3.07 -0.85
N HIS A 117 11.85 -4.19 -0.91
CA HIS A 117 10.76 -4.43 0.01
C HIS A 117 11.30 -4.75 1.42
N PRO A 118 10.95 -3.97 2.46
CA PRO A 118 11.59 -4.10 3.79
C PRO A 118 11.30 -5.44 4.48
N LEU A 119 10.24 -6.12 4.07
CA LEU A 119 9.85 -7.45 4.57
C LEU A 119 10.52 -8.64 3.87
N TYR A 120 11.16 -8.45 2.71
CA TYR A 120 11.75 -9.54 1.93
C TYR A 120 13.21 -9.18 1.64
N LYS A 121 14.13 -9.80 2.37
CA LYS A 121 15.56 -9.60 2.17
C LYS A 121 16.19 -10.88 1.70
N SER A 122 17.07 -10.77 0.71
CA SER A 122 17.89 -11.90 0.30
C SER A 122 19.31 -11.66 0.78
N VAL A 123 19.83 -12.58 1.60
CA VAL A 123 21.16 -12.45 2.21
C VAL A 123 22.04 -13.61 1.79
N GLU A 124 23.31 -13.33 1.58
CA GLU A 124 24.32 -14.36 1.36
C GLU A 124 24.84 -14.82 2.72
N VAL A 125 24.66 -16.11 3.01
CA VAL A 125 25.08 -16.75 4.25
C VAL A 125 26.18 -17.75 3.93
N ALA A 126 27.29 -17.66 4.65
CA ALA A 126 28.36 -18.64 4.57
C ALA A 126 27.93 -19.93 5.27
N SER A 127 27.93 -21.04 4.55
CA SER A 127 27.70 -22.37 5.10
C SER A 127 28.98 -22.92 5.75
N GLN A 128 28.81 -23.93 6.61
CA GLN A 128 29.92 -24.55 7.34
C GLN A 128 30.95 -25.23 6.41
N ASP A 129 30.59 -25.55 5.17
CA ASP A 129 31.48 -26.08 4.13
C ASP A 129 32.24 -24.98 3.36
N GLY A 130 32.14 -23.72 3.79
CA GLY A 130 32.84 -22.58 3.18
C GLY A 130 32.19 -22.06 1.89
N LYS A 131 31.02 -22.57 1.50
CA LYS A 131 30.27 -22.05 0.35
C LYS A 131 29.41 -20.86 0.76
N LEU A 132 29.08 -20.03 -0.22
CA LEU A 132 28.06 -18.99 -0.06
C LEU A 132 26.73 -19.55 -0.55
N SER A 133 25.71 -19.42 0.28
CA SER A 133 24.33 -19.77 -0.06
C SER A 133 23.46 -18.52 0.06
N LYS A 134 22.50 -18.36 -0.85
CA LYS A 134 21.53 -17.27 -0.79
C LYS A 134 20.32 -17.75 -0.01
N GLN A 135 19.95 -17.01 1.04
CA GLN A 135 18.79 -17.30 1.87
C GLN A 135 17.82 -16.12 1.85
N ASP A 136 16.55 -16.42 1.62
CA ASP A 136 15.49 -15.43 1.69
C ASP A 136 14.96 -15.34 3.13
N LEU A 137 15.00 -14.13 3.68
CA LEU A 137 14.50 -13.78 5.00
C LEU A 137 13.22 -12.98 4.87
N HIS A 138 12.18 -13.48 5.53
CA HIS A 138 10.87 -12.83 5.61
C HIS A 138 10.69 -12.20 7.00
N ALA A 139 10.65 -10.87 7.05
CA ALA A 139 10.36 -10.14 8.27
C ALA A 139 8.84 -9.93 8.43
N LYS A 140 8.36 -9.88 9.68
CA LYS A 140 6.97 -9.53 9.99
C LYS A 140 6.72 -8.02 9.94
N GLU A 141 7.75 -7.23 10.21
CA GLU A 141 7.70 -5.77 10.18
C GLU A 141 9.00 -5.18 9.63
N GLY A 142 8.92 -3.97 9.07
CA GLY A 142 10.07 -3.22 8.60
C GLY A 142 9.73 -1.76 8.36
N ILE A 143 10.76 -0.92 8.27
CA ILE A 143 10.63 0.51 8.00
C ILE A 143 11.08 0.79 6.57
N LEU A 144 10.26 1.55 5.84
CA LEU A 144 10.59 2.15 4.56
C LEU A 144 10.79 3.66 4.76
N SER A 145 12.02 4.13 4.58
CA SER A 145 12.35 5.56 4.63
C SER A 145 12.36 6.15 3.23
N VAL A 146 11.44 7.08 2.98
CA VAL A 146 11.27 7.76 1.69
C VAL A 146 11.68 9.22 1.84
N ARG A 147 12.43 9.72 0.85
CA ARG A 147 12.79 11.14 0.73
C ARG A 147 12.19 11.68 -0.55
N ILE A 148 11.40 12.74 -0.44
CA ILE A 148 10.75 13.36 -1.59
C ILE A 148 11.05 14.85 -1.60
N GLN A 149 11.27 15.40 -2.80
CA GLN A 149 11.30 16.84 -2.99
C GLN A 149 9.87 17.35 -2.86
N LYS A 150 9.60 18.27 -1.93
CA LYS A 150 8.29 18.92 -1.87
C LYS A 150 8.11 19.77 -3.12
N ASP A 151 7.00 19.51 -3.79
CA ASP A 151 6.53 20.27 -4.94
C ASP A 151 5.13 20.85 -4.62
N ILE A 152 4.80 21.99 -5.24
CA ILE A 152 3.54 22.70 -5.04
C ILE A 152 2.36 21.85 -5.52
N GLY A 153 2.53 21.11 -6.61
CA GLY A 153 1.48 20.26 -7.18
C GLY A 153 1.31 18.90 -6.49
N LEU A 154 2.19 18.53 -5.56
CA LEU A 154 2.16 17.20 -4.93
C LEU A 154 0.99 17.07 -3.95
N GLU A 155 0.01 16.24 -4.31
CA GLU A 155 -1.23 16.02 -3.53
C GLU A 155 -1.18 14.76 -2.67
N LYS A 156 -0.62 13.67 -3.18
CA LYS A 156 -0.61 12.40 -2.46
C LYS A 156 0.55 11.51 -2.89
N ILE A 157 0.84 10.53 -2.05
CA ILE A 157 1.85 9.51 -2.26
C ILE A 157 1.17 8.17 -2.16
N GLU A 158 1.35 7.32 -3.16
CA GLU A 158 0.83 5.96 -3.17
C GLU A 158 1.99 4.98 -2.99
N LEU A 159 1.86 4.05 -2.05
CA LEU A 159 2.80 2.92 -1.91
C LEU A 159 2.14 1.69 -2.53
N ARG A 160 2.91 1.01 -3.36
CA ARG A 160 2.51 -0.22 -4.03
C ARG A 160 3.53 -1.32 -3.76
N SER A 161 3.04 -2.47 -3.34
CA SER A 161 3.85 -3.67 -3.14
C SER A 161 3.93 -4.42 -4.47
N LEU A 162 5.15 -4.61 -4.96
CA LEU A 162 5.43 -5.42 -6.14
C LEU A 162 6.11 -6.70 -5.69
N THR A 163 5.39 -7.82 -5.83
CA THR A 163 5.88 -9.15 -5.44
C THR A 163 5.60 -10.14 -6.57
N PRO A 164 6.44 -11.17 -6.78
CA PRO A 164 6.19 -12.18 -7.80
C PRO A 164 4.84 -12.88 -7.65
N GLU A 165 4.35 -13.03 -6.41
CA GLU A 165 3.16 -13.81 -6.10
C GLU A 165 1.87 -13.01 -6.27
N LYS A 166 1.88 -11.71 -5.96
CA LYS A 166 0.69 -10.85 -5.99
C LYS A 166 0.68 -9.81 -7.12
N GLY A 167 1.80 -9.66 -7.83
CA GLY A 167 1.99 -8.58 -8.79
C GLY A 167 2.05 -7.22 -8.10
N ASP A 168 1.54 -6.19 -8.79
CA ASP A 168 1.55 -4.80 -8.34
C ASP A 168 0.25 -4.43 -7.60
N VAL A 169 0.33 -4.32 -6.28
CA VAL A 169 -0.83 -4.07 -5.40
C VAL A 169 -0.64 -2.76 -4.65
N LYS A 170 -1.62 -1.84 -4.74
CA LYS A 170 -1.64 -0.64 -3.88
C LYS A 170 -1.86 -1.06 -2.42
N ILE A 171 -0.97 -0.64 -1.53
CA ILE A 171 -1.04 -0.97 -0.10
C ILE A 171 -1.31 0.25 0.79
N TYR A 172 -1.02 1.47 0.31
CA TYR A 172 -1.20 2.68 1.09
C TYR A 172 -1.42 3.93 0.24
N THR A 173 -2.19 4.89 0.76
CA THR A 173 -2.27 6.26 0.25
C THR A 173 -1.97 7.26 1.38
N LEU A 174 -0.99 8.15 1.18
CA LEU A 174 -0.76 9.32 2.01
C LEU A 174 -1.26 10.58 1.29
N ASN A 175 -2.31 11.20 1.79
CA ASN A 175 -2.79 12.49 1.30
C ASN A 175 -2.00 13.63 1.96
N LEU A 176 -1.51 14.58 1.18
CA LEU A 176 -0.80 15.77 1.64
C LEU A 176 -1.77 16.95 1.61
N LYS A 177 -1.90 17.65 2.74
CA LYS A 177 -2.73 18.86 2.88
C LYS A 177 -1.89 20.06 3.30
#